data_AF-A0A6B1EUM0-F1
#
_entry.id   AF-A0A6B1EUM0-F1
#
_cell.length_a   1.000
_cell.length_b   1.000
_cell.length_c   1.000
_cell.angle_alpha   90.00
_cell.angle_beta   90.00
_cell.angle_gamma   90.00
#
_symmetry.space_group_name_H-M   'P 1'
#
loop_
_entity.id
_entity.type
_entity.pdbx_description
1 polymer ?
#
loop_
_entity_poly.entity_id
_entity_poly.type
_entity_poly.pdbx_seq_one_letter_code
_entity_poly.pdbx_strand_id
1 'polypeptide(L)' 'MEGACLANADAMSHIEHVPSLLYLAYIHHDMGIDEGQTWVKTKLQRSWQKLREDVQDFVKDKYEAALKVL' A
#
# COMPACT_ATOMS: atom_id res chain seq x y z
N MET A 1 -6.04 -23.11 -7.22
CA MET A 1 -7.15 -22.16 -7.44
C MET A 1 -7.81 -21.86 -6.10
N GLU A 2 -8.51 -20.73 -5.98
CA GLU A 2 -9.10 -20.11 -4.77
C GLU A 2 -8.14 -19.28 -3.88
N GLY A 3 -6.99 -19.81 -3.43
CA GLY A 3 -6.08 -19.07 -2.53
C GLY A 3 -5.40 -17.83 -3.15
N ALA A 4 -5.03 -17.91 -4.43
CA ALA A 4 -4.37 -16.80 -5.14
C ALA A 4 -5.34 -15.66 -5.49
N CYS A 5 -6.64 -15.93 -5.59
CA CYS A 5 -7.65 -14.91 -5.89
C CYS A 5 -7.96 -14.07 -4.64
N LEU A 6 -8.09 -14.71 -3.47
CA LEU A 6 -8.28 -14.01 -2.19
C LEU A 6 -7.05 -13.17 -1.80
N ALA A 7 -5.84 -13.73 -1.96
CA ALA A 7 -4.61 -13.00 -1.63
C ALA A 7 -4.41 -11.76 -2.52
N ASN A 8 -4.84 -11.83 -3.78
CA ASN A 8 -4.82 -10.69 -4.69
C ASN A 8 -5.86 -9.62 -4.32
N ALA A 9 -7.07 -10.02 -3.92
CA ALA A 9 -8.10 -9.08 -3.46
C ALA A 9 -7.70 -8.34 -2.16
N ASP A 10 -7.09 -9.06 -1.21
CA ASP A 10 -6.59 -8.48 0.04
C ASP A 10 -5.44 -7.49 -0.20
N ALA A 11 -4.50 -7.85 -1.09
CA ALA A 11 -3.40 -6.97 -1.43
C ALA A 11 -3.83 -5.73 -2.25
N MET A 12 -4.84 -5.85 -3.12
CA MET A 12 -5.48 -4.72 -3.79
C MET A 12 -6.16 -3.77 -2.79
N SER A 13 -6.92 -4.30 -1.83
CA SER A 13 -7.59 -3.52 -0.78
C SER A 13 -6.61 -2.67 0.06
N HIS A 14 -5.44 -3.22 0.38
CA HIS A 14 -4.42 -2.51 1.15
C HIS A 14 -3.69 -1.39 0.39
N ILE A 15 -3.54 -1.52 -0.95
CA ILE A 15 -2.97 -0.45 -1.78
C ILE A 15 -4.02 0.64 -2.07
N GLU A 16 -5.30 0.27 -2.13
CA GLU A 16 -6.39 1.20 -2.48
C GLU A 16 -6.71 2.22 -1.39
N HIS A 17 -6.23 2.05 -0.17
CA HIS A 17 -6.55 2.94 0.95
C HIS A 17 -5.32 3.67 1.54
N VAL A 18 -4.59 4.39 0.69
CA VAL A 18 -3.55 5.36 1.12
C VAL A 18 -4.05 6.30 2.24
N PRO A 19 -5.28 6.86 2.19
CA PRO A 19 -5.79 7.67 3.30
C PRO A 19 -5.85 6.94 4.64
N SER A 20 -6.19 5.64 4.63
CA SER A 20 -6.21 4.83 5.85
C SER A 20 -4.81 4.59 6.40
N LEU A 21 -3.81 4.40 5.52
CA LEU A 21 -2.41 4.28 5.94
C LEU A 21 -1.89 5.60 6.54
N LEU A 22 -2.26 6.74 5.96
CA LEU A 22 -1.93 8.06 6.48
C LEU A 22 -2.57 8.30 7.86
N TYR A 23 -3.85 7.95 8.02
CA TYR A 23 -4.53 8.01 9.32
C TYR A 23 -3.83 7.12 10.35
N LEU A 24 -3.48 5.88 9.97
CA LEU A 24 -2.81 4.95 10.86
C LEU A 24 -1.42 5.47 11.29
N ALA A 25 -0.65 6.03 10.37
CA ALA A 25 0.66 6.60 10.67
C ALA A 25 0.56 7.82 11.59
N TYR A 26 -0.22 8.83 11.20
CA TYR A 26 -0.20 10.11 11.88
C TYR A 26 -1.10 10.16 13.12
N ILE A 27 -2.23 9.46 13.13
CA ILE A 27 -3.21 9.55 14.23
C ILE A 27 -3.05 8.37 15.17
N HIS A 28 -3.01 7.15 14.65
CA HIS A 28 -2.99 5.97 15.50
C HIS A 28 -1.60 5.65 16.05
N HIS A 29 -0.56 5.86 15.25
CA HIS A 29 0.84 5.67 15.66
C HIS A 29 1.52 6.96 16.16
N ASP A 30 0.82 8.10 16.13
CA ASP A 30 1.33 9.41 16.58
C ASP A 30 2.66 9.81 15.92
N MET A 31 2.87 9.39 14.67
CA MET A 31 4.11 9.66 13.95
C MET A 31 4.14 11.10 13.42
N GLY A 32 5.31 11.71 13.42
CA GLY A 32 5.56 12.95 12.69
C GLY A 32 5.47 12.78 11.17
N ILE A 33 5.50 13.87 10.42
CA ILE A 33 5.36 13.84 8.95
C ILE A 33 6.42 12.95 8.28
N ASP A 34 7.70 13.14 8.62
CA ASP A 34 8.84 12.43 8.01
C ASP A 34 8.83 10.92 8.35
N GLU A 35 8.59 10.61 9.63
CA GLU A 35 8.48 9.23 10.12
C GLU A 35 7.27 8.52 9.50
N GLY A 36 6.10 9.18 9.48
CA GLY A 36 4.89 8.62 8.92
C GLY A 36 4.99 8.42 7.41
N GLN A 37 5.59 9.35 6.67
CA GLN A 37 5.85 9.20 5.23
C GLN A 37 6.74 7.97 4.96
N THR A 38 7.83 7.83 5.72
CA THR A 38 8.74 6.69 5.63
C THR A 38 8.02 5.38 5.95
N TRP A 39 7.19 5.37 6.99
CA TRP A 39 6.40 4.23 7.39
C TRP A 39 5.39 3.80 6.31
N VAL A 40 4.63 4.75 5.76
CA VAL A 40 3.64 4.48 4.70
C VAL A 40 4.33 3.97 3.43
N LYS A 41 5.44 4.59 3.00
CA LYS A 41 6.24 4.12 1.86
C LYS A 41 6.71 2.68 2.05
N THR A 42 7.24 2.38 3.22
CA THR A 42 7.70 1.02 3.56
C THR A 42 6.55 0.02 3.54
N LYS A 43 5.37 0.42 4.05
CA LYS A 43 4.18 -0.43 4.05
C LYS A 43 3.71 -0.73 2.63
N LEU A 44 3.63 0.29 1.76
CA LEU A 44 3.25 0.14 0.35
C LEU A 44 4.24 -0.76 -0.40
N GLN A 45 5.55 -0.58 -0.22
CA GLN A 45 6.58 -1.43 -0.83
C GLN A 45 6.44 -2.90 -0.42
N ARG A 46 6.19 -3.18 0.86
CA ARG A 46 5.95 -4.55 1.34
C ARG A 46 4.69 -5.16 0.75
N SER A 47 3.62 -4.38 0.58
CA SER A 47 2.40 -4.84 -0.09
C SER A 47 2.66 -5.13 -1.56
N TRP A 48 3.38 -4.24 -2.26
CA TRP A 48 3.75 -4.40 -3.67
C TRP A 48 4.56 -5.69 -3.91
N GLN A 49 5.56 -5.98 -3.07
CA GLN A 49 6.39 -7.18 -3.19
C GLN A 49 5.63 -8.49 -3.02
N LYS A 50 4.44 -8.47 -2.40
CA LYS A 50 3.59 -9.65 -2.23
C LYS A 50 2.66 -9.89 -3.42
N LEU A 51 2.53 -8.91 -4.31
CA LEU A 51 1.70 -9.04 -5.50
C LEU A 51 2.38 -9.93 -6.54
N ARG A 52 1.55 -10.67 -7.28
CA ARG A 52 1.97 -11.33 -8.52
C ARG A 52 2.18 -10.29 -9.61
N GLU A 53 3.05 -10.59 -10.57
CA GLU A 53 3.43 -9.67 -11.66
C GLU A 53 2.24 -9.16 -12.48
N ASP A 54 1.25 -10.01 -12.76
CA ASP A 54 0.03 -9.64 -13.49
C ASP A 54 -0.83 -8.62 -12.71
N VAL A 55 -0.84 -8.70 -11.38
CA VAL A 55 -1.56 -7.75 -10.52
C VAL A 55 -0.75 -6.48 -10.32
N GLN A 56 0.57 -6.59 -10.21
CA GLN A 56 1.48 -5.44 -10.16
C GLN A 56 1.24 -4.55 -11.38
N ASP A 57 1.22 -5.11 -12.59
CA ASP A 57 0.96 -4.35 -13.81
C ASP A 57 -0.39 -3.63 -13.75
N PHE A 58 -1.44 -4.32 -13.29
CA PHE A 58 -2.79 -3.76 -13.15
C PHE A 58 -2.89 -2.59 -12.16
N VAL A 59 -2.14 -2.61 -11.05
CA VAL A 59 -2.21 -1.57 -10.00
C VAL A 59 -1.03 -0.61 -10.00
N LYS A 60 -0.12 -0.72 -10.97
CA LYS A 60 1.14 0.03 -11.04
C LYS A 60 0.92 1.53 -10.99
N ASP A 61 0.01 2.05 -11.82
CA ASP A 61 -0.25 3.49 -11.89
C ASP A 61 -0.74 4.05 -10.55
N LYS A 62 -1.62 3.31 -9.85
CA LYS A 62 -2.12 3.68 -8.52
C LYS A 62 -1.00 3.66 -7.49
N TYR A 63 -0.16 2.62 -7.50
CA TYR A 63 0.99 2.50 -6.60
C TYR A 63 2.00 3.63 -6.83
N GLU A 64 2.34 3.94 -8.07
CA GLU A 64 3.26 5.04 -8.41
C GLU A 64 2.68 6.41 -8.05
N ALA A 65 1.37 6.63 -8.27
CA ALA A 65 0.69 7.85 -7.86
C ALA A 65 0.73 8.03 -6.33
N ALA A 66 0.50 6.96 -5.57
CA ALA A 66 0.62 6.97 -4.12
C ALA A 66 2.04 7.35 -3.66
N LEU A 67 3.08 6.81 -4.31
CA LEU A 67 4.46 7.15 -3.97
C LEU A 67 4.84 8.60 -4.31
N LYS A 68 4.20 9.21 -5.32
CA LYS A 68 4.46 10.61 -5.72
C LYS A 68 3.88 11.63 -4.76
N VAL A 69 2.76 11.31 -4.10
CA VAL A 69 2.09 12.20 -3.15
C VAL A 69 2.64 12.07 -1.72
N LEU A 70 3.37 10.99 -1.45
CA LEU A 70 4.09 10.77 -0.19
C LEU A 70 5.45 11.44 -0.26
#